data_AF-A0A7V5RLC8-F1
#
_entry.id   AF-A0A7V5RLC8-F1
#
_cell.length_a   1.000
_cell.length_b   1.000
_cell.length_c   1.000
_cell.angle_alpha   90.00
_cell.angle_beta   90.00
_cell.angle_gamma   90.00
#
_symmetry.space_group_name_H-M   'P 1'
#
loop_
_entity.id
_entity.type
_entity.pdbx_description
1 polymer ?
#
loop_
_entity_poly.entity_id
_entity_poly.type
_entity_poly.pdbx_seq_one_letter_code
_entity_poly.pdbx_strand_id
1 'polypeptide(L)'
;MSTLRDNPQNPYFSFVVSASAGSGKTWQLSQRYLRLVAAGAEPSEVLTVTFTRKAAAEMRDRILEDAANLLVDAQAAQRLDAEMQAFYRDAEDPDSPRI
;
A
#
# COMPACT_ATOMS: atom_id res chain seq x y z
N MET A 1 -19.57 9.24 -5.94
CA MET A 1 -18.98 7.97 -6.45
C MET A 1 -17.52 8.25 -6.76
N SER A 2 -16.65 8.18 -5.75
CA SER A 2 -15.20 8.28 -5.99
C SER A 2 -14.75 6.92 -6.52
N THR A 3 -14.26 6.93 -7.76
CA THR A 3 -13.89 5.72 -8.47
C THR A 3 -12.56 5.19 -7.92
N LEU A 4 -12.40 3.87 -7.84
CA LEU A 4 -11.17 3.17 -7.43
C LEU A 4 -9.86 3.73 -8.03
N ARG A 5 -9.98 4.45 -9.17
CA ARG A 5 -8.91 5.15 -9.88
C ARG A 5 -8.30 6.34 -9.14
N ASP A 6 -8.95 6.91 -8.14
CA ASP A 6 -8.46 8.11 -7.44
C ASP A 6 -7.76 7.80 -6.11
N ASN A 7 -7.78 6.53 -5.67
CA ASN A 7 -7.19 6.13 -4.41
C ASN A 7 -5.72 5.71 -4.60
N PRO A 8 -4.72 6.50 -4.11
CA PRO A 8 -3.31 6.17 -4.26
C PRO A 8 -2.86 4.94 -3.48
N GLN A 9 -3.74 4.30 -2.70
CA GLN A 9 -3.49 3.02 -2.04
C GLN A 9 -3.91 1.81 -2.88
N ASN A 10 -4.53 2.03 -4.04
CA ASN A 10 -4.95 0.98 -4.96
C ASN A 10 -3.72 0.31 -5.62
N PRO A 11 -3.43 -0.98 -5.34
CA PRO A 11 -2.22 -1.65 -5.83
C PRO A 11 -2.19 -1.87 -7.35
N TYR A 12 -3.33 -1.78 -8.06
CA TYR A 12 -3.43 -2.07 -9.50
C TYR A 12 -3.23 -0.86 -10.42
N PHE A 13 -3.22 0.37 -9.89
CA PHE A 13 -2.93 1.56 -10.69
C PHE A 13 -1.70 2.29 -10.19
N SER A 14 -0.99 2.94 -11.12
CA SER A 14 0.13 3.82 -10.80
C SER A 14 -0.36 5.22 -10.43
N PHE A 15 0.25 5.82 -9.40
CA PHE A 15 -0.12 7.14 -8.91
C PHE A 15 1.09 8.04 -8.78
N VAL A 16 0.88 9.32 -9.08
CA VAL A 16 1.78 10.40 -8.68
C VAL A 16 1.14 11.12 -7.51
N VAL A 17 1.81 11.09 -6.36
CA VAL A 17 1.33 11.75 -5.14
C VAL A 17 2.12 13.04 -4.94
N SER A 18 1.46 14.17 -5.21
CA SER A 18 1.97 15.48 -4.82
C SER A 18 1.80 15.66 -3.32
N ALA A 19 2.86 16.01 -2.61
CA ALA A 19 2.72 16.21 -1.17
C ALA A 19 3.72 17.21 -0.59
N SER A 20 3.21 18.09 0.28
CA SER A 20 3.96 19.07 1.06
C SER A 20 4.72 18.44 2.25
N ALA A 21 5.63 19.16 2.89
CA ALA A 21 6.27 18.67 4.12
C ALA A 21 5.20 18.31 5.18
N GLY A 22 5.38 17.20 5.91
CA GLY A 22 4.45 16.76 6.96
C GLY A 22 3.15 16.07 6.50
N SER A 23 2.89 15.94 5.20
CA SER A 23 1.66 15.30 4.65
C SER A 23 1.60 13.77 4.71
N GLY A 24 2.54 13.12 5.41
CA GLY A 24 2.52 11.67 5.58
C GLY A 24 2.93 10.84 4.35
N LYS A 25 3.65 11.41 3.35
CA LYS A 25 4.15 10.67 2.17
C LYS A 25 4.82 9.35 2.51
N THR A 26 5.71 9.39 3.51
CA THR A 26 6.48 8.21 3.92
C THR A 26 5.57 7.12 4.45
N TRP A 27 4.53 7.49 5.20
CA TRP A 27 3.51 6.56 5.68
C TRP A 27 2.67 6.01 4.53
N GLN A 28 2.25 6.85 3.58
CA GLN A 28 1.50 6.39 2.41
C GLN A 28 2.30 5.40 1.55
N LEU A 29 3.62 5.59 1.44
CA LEU A 29 4.51 4.66 0.73
C LEU A 29 4.67 3.32 1.47
N SER A 30 4.88 3.31 2.79
CA SER A 30 5.00 2.05 3.54
C SER A 30 3.70 1.26 3.49
N GLN A 31 2.57 1.95 3.64
CA GLN A 31 1.25 1.36 3.53
C GLN A 31 0.96 0.79 2.14
N ARG A 32 1.40 1.47 1.08
CA ARG A 32 1.25 0.95 -0.28
C ARG A 32 2.10 -0.29 -0.53
N TYR A 33 3.31 -0.35 0.03
CA TYR A 33 4.14 -1.56 -0.01
C TYR A 33 3.38 -2.75 0.60
N LEU A 34 2.82 -2.58 1.80
CA LEU A 34 2.08 -3.65 2.48
C LEU A 34 0.82 -4.07 1.72
N ARG A 35 0.11 -3.13 1.08
CA ARG A 35 -1.04 -3.46 0.24
C ARG A 35 -0.67 -4.24 -1.02
N LEU A 36 0.48 -3.96 -1.63
CA LEU A 36 0.97 -4.75 -2.76
C LEU A 36 1.30 -6.19 -2.33
N VAL A 37 1.92 -6.35 -1.17
CA VAL A 37 2.21 -7.68 -0.60
C VAL A 37 0.92 -8.41 -0.22
N ALA A 38 -0.01 -7.73 0.45
CA ALA A 38 -1.33 -8.27 0.77
C ALA A 38 -2.15 -8.59 -0.48
N ALA A 39 -1.86 -7.94 -1.62
CA ALA A 39 -2.47 -8.25 -2.91
C ALA A 39 -1.89 -9.50 -3.59
N GLY A 40 -0.89 -10.15 -2.98
CA GLY A 40 -0.27 -11.38 -3.47
C GLY A 40 1.12 -11.21 -4.08
N ALA A 41 1.69 -9.99 -4.08
CA ALA A 41 3.08 -9.81 -4.50
C ALA A 41 4.04 -10.36 -3.43
N GLU A 42 5.10 -11.06 -3.86
CA GLU A 42 6.18 -11.41 -2.96
C GLU A 42 6.95 -10.14 -2.55
N PRO A 43 7.41 -10.00 -1.29
CA PRO A 43 8.17 -8.82 -0.86
C PRO A 43 9.39 -8.50 -1.74
N SER A 44 10.00 -9.51 -2.35
CA SER A 44 11.12 -9.38 -3.28
C SER A 44 10.75 -8.80 -4.65
N GLU A 45 9.47 -8.79 -5.01
CA GLU A 45 8.97 -8.22 -6.26
C GLU A 45 8.71 -6.71 -6.14
N VAL A 46 8.70 -6.16 -4.92
CA VAL A 46 8.40 -4.75 -4.66
C VAL A 46 9.68 -3.98 -4.37
N LEU A 47 10.05 -3.06 -5.29
CA LEU A 47 11.19 -2.17 -5.14
C LEU A 47 10.77 -0.77 -4.67
N THR A 48 11.19 -0.39 -3.47
CA THR A 48 11.05 0.99 -2.95
C THR A 48 12.38 1.73 -3.04
N VAL A 49 12.40 2.90 -3.68
CA VAL A 49 13.60 3.72 -3.86
C VAL A 49 13.46 5.09 -3.20
N THR A 50 14.57 5.61 -2.67
CA THR A 50 14.62 6.94 -2.04
C THR A 50 15.90 7.68 -2.43
N PHE A 51 15.90 9.01 -2.32
CA PHE A 51 17.04 9.83 -2.71
C PHE A 51 18.32 9.59 -1.88
N THR A 52 18.17 9.22 -0.59
CA THR A 52 19.32 9.00 0.30
C THR A 52 19.29 7.62 0.93
N ARG A 53 20.46 7.10 1.31
CA ARG A 53 20.60 5.84 2.06
C ARG A 53 19.88 5.88 3.41
N LYS A 54 19.91 7.03 4.09
CA LYS A 54 19.23 7.22 5.37
C LYS A 54 17.71 7.08 5.20
N ALA A 55 17.13 7.76 4.20
CA ALA A 55 15.70 7.65 3.91
C ALA A 55 15.30 6.21 3.50
N ALA A 56 16.18 5.49 2.79
CA ALA A 56 15.94 4.09 2.43
C ALA A 56 15.86 3.20 3.69
N ALA A 57 16.78 3.39 4.63
CA ALA A 57 16.80 2.66 5.89
C ALA A 57 15.54 2.97 6.72
N GLU A 58 15.17 4.25 6.87
CA GLU A 58 13.95 4.66 7.57
C GLU A 58 12.69 4.09 6.93
N MET A 59 12.64 4.02 5.60
CA MET A 59 11.52 3.42 4.87
C MET A 59 11.41 1.91 5.13
N ARG A 60 12.55 1.19 5.06
CA ARG A 60 12.59 -0.24 5.36
C ARG A 60 12.15 -0.52 6.79
N ASP A 61 12.70 0.21 7.76
CA ASP A 61 12.41 -0.02 9.18
C ASP A 61 10.92 0.23 9.46
N ARG A 62 10.33 1.26 8.85
CA ARG A 62 8.88 1.51 8.90
C ARG A 62 8.06 0.37 8.31
N ILE A 63 8.42 -0.14 7.13
CA ILE A 63 7.71 -1.27 6.50
C ILE A 63 7.73 -2.49 7.42
N LEU A 64 8.89 -2.80 8.01
CA LEU A 64 9.04 -3.93 8.93
C LEU A 64 8.24 -3.73 10.23
N GLU A 65 8.23 -2.52 10.78
CA GLU A 65 7.45 -2.17 11.97
C GLU A 65 5.94 -2.27 11.69
N ASP A 66 5.46 -1.67 10.59
CA ASP A 66 4.07 -1.74 10.18
C ASP A 66 3.64 -3.21 9.93
N ALA A 67 4.51 -4.03 9.30
CA ALA A 67 4.25 -5.45 9.10
C ALA A 67 4.22 -6.23 10.41
N ALA A 68 5.15 -5.98 11.33
CA ALA A 68 5.17 -6.62 12.64
C ALA A 68 3.91 -6.26 13.46
N ASN A 69 3.45 -5.02 13.38
CA ASN A 69 2.21 -4.57 14.01
C ASN A 69 0.99 -5.38 13.52
N LEU A 70 0.92 -5.71 12.24
CA LEU A 70 -0.16 -6.55 11.70
C LEU A 70 -0.15 -7.97 12.28
N LEU A 71 1.01 -8.50 12.70
CA LEU A 71 1.09 -9.83 13.30
C LEU A 71 0.60 -9.87 14.75
N VAL A 72 0.68 -8.75 15.48
CA VAL A 72 0.34 -8.68 16.90
C VAL A 72 -1.00 -7.98 17.17
N ASP A 73 -1.49 -7.18 16.22
CA ASP A 73 -2.80 -6.52 16.28
C ASP A 73 -3.79 -7.20 15.32
N ALA A 74 -4.57 -8.12 15.87
CA ALA A 74 -5.60 -8.84 15.13
C ALA A 74 -6.66 -7.91 14.53
N GLN A 75 -6.96 -6.76 15.16
CA GLN A 75 -7.92 -5.81 14.60
C GLN A 75 -7.32 -5.07 13.41
N ALA A 76 -6.03 -4.71 13.47
CA ALA A 76 -5.34 -4.12 12.32
C ALA A 76 -5.28 -5.09 11.14
N ALA A 77 -4.96 -6.37 11.39
CA ALA A 77 -4.97 -7.41 10.36
C ALA A 77 -6.36 -7.57 9.73
N GLN A 78 -7.41 -7.69 10.56
CA GLN A 78 -8.80 -7.81 10.08
C GLN A 78 -9.25 -6.59 9.26
N ARG A 79 -8.83 -5.38 9.62
CA ARG A 79 -9.13 -4.18 8.82
C ARG A 79 -8.45 -4.23 7.46
N LEU A 80 -7.17 -4.59 7.41
CA LEU A 80 -6.45 -4.72 6.15
C LEU A 80 -7.10 -5.79 5.27
N ASP A 81 -7.43 -6.95 5.82
CA ASP A 81 -8.14 -8.00 5.10
C ASP A 81 -9.50 -7.51 4.57
N ALA A 82 -10.29 -6.82 5.39
CA ALA A 82 -11.57 -6.28 4.97
C ALA A 82 -11.43 -5.22 3.86
N GLU A 83 -10.42 -4.35 3.96
CA GLU A 83 -10.09 -3.36 2.91
C GLU A 83 -9.68 -4.06 1.61
N MET A 84 -8.84 -5.08 1.69
CA MET A 84 -8.41 -5.87 0.53
C MET A 84 -9.58 -6.63 -0.09
N GLN A 85 -10.45 -7.24 0.70
CA GLN A 85 -11.65 -7.94 0.21
C GLN A 85 -12.65 -7.01 -0.46
N ALA A 86 -12.92 -5.84 0.13
CA ALA A 86 -13.75 -4.82 -0.49
C ALA A 86 -13.15 -4.39 -1.83
N PHE A 87 -11.83 -4.24 -1.86
CA PHE A 87 -11.10 -3.86 -3.06
C PHE A 87 -11.12 -4.94 -4.17
N TYR A 88 -10.93 -6.22 -3.84
CA TYR A 88 -11.05 -7.32 -4.79
C TYR A 88 -12.46 -7.44 -5.37
N ARG A 89 -13.49 -7.31 -4.53
CA ARG A 89 -14.88 -7.32 -4.99
C ARG A 89 -15.16 -6.23 -6.02
N ASP A 90 -14.57 -5.05 -5.83
CA ASP A 90 -14.72 -3.94 -6.77
C ASP A 90 -13.83 -4.10 -8.02
N ALA A 91 -12.73 -4.86 -7.94
CA ALA A 91 -11.82 -5.16 -9.05
C ALA A 91 -12.26 -6.35 -9.92
N GLU A 92 -13.04 -7.29 -9.36
CA GLU A 92 -13.67 -8.41 -10.09
C GLU A 92 -14.87 -7.99 -10.95
N ASP A 93 -15.26 -6.71 -10.91
CA ASP A 93 -16.20 -6.13 -11.87
C ASP A 93 -15.68 -6.39 -13.31
N PRO A 94 -16.42 -7.15 -14.14
CA PRO A 94 -15.99 -7.49 -15.50
C PRO A 94 -15.85 -6.27 -16.42
N ASP A 95 -16.46 -5.13 -16.08
CA ASP A 95 -16.28 -3.85 -16.78
C ASP A 95 -15.10 -3.03 -16.22
N SER A 96 -14.40 -3.55 -15.20
CA SER A 96 -13.18 -2.93 -14.68
C SER A 96 -12.06 -3.04 -15.72
N PRO A 97 -11.39 -1.93 -16.06
CA PRO A 97 -10.36 -1.93 -17.09
C PRO A 97 -9.21 -2.81 -16.63
N ARG A 98 -9.08 -3.97 -17.29
CA ARG A 98 -7.87 -4.80 -17.20
C ARG A 98 -6.73 -4.09 -17.93
N ILE A 99 -5.54 -4.30 -17.40
CA ILE A 99 -4.27 -3.75 -17.87
C ILE A 99 -4.11 -3.95 -19.38
#